data_AF-A0A350QPM1-F1
#
_entry.id   AF-A0A350QPM1-F1
#
_cell.length_a   1.000
_cell.length_b   1.000
_cell.length_c   1.000
_cell.angle_alpha   90.00
_cell.angle_beta   90.00
_cell.angle_gamma   90.00
#
_symmetry.space_group_name_H-M   'P 1'
#
loop_
_entity.id
_entity.type
_entity.pdbx_description
1 polymer ?
#
loop_
_entity_poly.entity_id
_entity_poly.type
_entity_poly.pdbx_seq_one_letter_code
_entity_poly.pdbx_strand_id
1 'polypeptide(L)'
;MLFLGEYDYTIDAKQRLAIPAEVRDVLNPEVHGAAFIAAPGGNGSLWLWPEKTFERLSTEFDSSLLGDDQLDDFERLMFSQAARVPLDSAGRVRLPAR
;
A
#
# COMPACT_ATOMS: atom_id res chain seq x y z
N MET A 1 6.63 12.71 6.62
CA MET A 1 7.90 12.00 6.89
C MET A 1 8.11 10.97 5.79
N LEU A 2 9.36 10.60 5.49
CA LEU A 2 9.71 9.71 4.38
C LEU A 2 9.85 8.26 4.86
N PHE A 3 9.48 7.29 4.03
CA PHE A 3 9.88 5.89 4.18
C PHE A 3 11.12 5.66 3.32
N LEU A 4 12.22 5.26 3.95
CA LEU A 4 13.52 5.13 3.31
C LEU A 4 14.20 3.85 3.78
N GLY A 5 15.10 3.33 2.96
CA GLY A 5 15.87 2.13 3.24
C GLY A 5 15.57 0.99 2.28
N GLU A 6 16.48 0.03 2.25
CA GLU A 6 16.37 -1.23 1.53
C GLU A 6 16.54 -2.35 2.54
N TYR A 7 15.67 -3.35 2.44
CA TYR A 7 15.59 -4.40 3.45
C TYR A 7 15.33 -5.75 2.83
N ASP A 8 16.18 -6.72 3.17
CA ASP A 8 16.00 -8.12 2.75
C ASP A 8 15.18 -8.87 3.79
N TYR A 9 13.97 -9.26 3.41
CA TYR A 9 13.07 -10.08 4.21
C TYR A 9 12.51 -11.24 3.41
N THR A 10 12.24 -12.34 4.09
CA THR A 10 11.53 -13.49 3.52
C THR A 10 10.05 -13.44 3.89
N ILE A 11 9.18 -13.74 2.93
CA ILE A 11 7.74 -13.94 3.19
C ILE A 11 7.56 -15.26 3.94
N ASP A 12 6.88 -15.22 5.07
CA ASP A 12 6.69 -16.43 5.88
C ASP A 12 5.67 -17.40 5.27
N ALA A 13 5.59 -18.62 5.82
CA ALA A 13 4.67 -19.66 5.34
C ALA A 13 3.18 -19.28 5.40
N LYS A 14 2.83 -18.19 6.09
CA LYS A 14 1.46 -17.67 6.21
C LYS A 14 1.25 -16.42 5.34
N GLN A 15 2.11 -16.21 4.34
CA GLN A 15 2.08 -15.07 3.43
C GLN A 15 2.16 -13.73 4.18
N ARG A 16 3.03 -13.65 5.20
CA ARG A 16 3.25 -12.40 5.93
C ARG A 16 4.63 -11.84 5.67
N LEU A 17 4.67 -10.52 5.53
CA LEU A 17 5.88 -9.72 5.42
C LEU A 17 6.07 -8.92 6.71
N ALA A 18 7.26 -8.96 7.29
CA ALA A 18 7.62 -8.11 8.41
C ALA A 18 7.86 -6.67 7.94
N ILE A 19 7.27 -5.69 8.62
CA ILE A 19 7.55 -4.28 8.36
C ILE A 19 8.74 -3.85 9.24
N PRO A 20 9.82 -3.31 8.65
CA PRO A 20 10.99 -2.85 9.39
C PRO A 20 10.63 -1.94 10.56
N ALA A 21 11.38 -2.02 11.65
CA ALA A 21 11.11 -1.22 12.84
C ALA A 21 11.18 0.28 12.53
N GLU A 22 12.17 0.68 11.74
CA GLU A 22 12.41 2.06 11.32
C GLU A 22 11.22 2.61 10.51
N VAL A 23 10.57 1.78 9.68
CA VAL A 23 9.35 2.17 8.96
C VAL A 23 8.16 2.27 9.92
N ARG A 24 8.04 1.37 10.90
CA ARG A 24 6.95 1.42 11.90
C ARG A 24 7.07 2.64 12.82
N ASP A 25 8.28 3.02 13.21
CA ASP A 25 8.52 4.13 14.13
C ASP A 25 8.11 5.48 13.53
N VAL A 26 8.10 5.57 12.19
CA VAL A 26 7.66 6.78 11.48
C VAL A 26 6.17 6.76 11.13
N LEU A 27 5.43 5.68 11.46
CA LEU A 27 3.98 5.62 11.26
C LEU A 27 3.24 6.42 12.34
N ASN A 28 2.45 7.41 11.92
CA ASN A 28 1.48 8.08 12.75
C ASN A 28 0.06 7.67 12.29
N PRO A 29 -0.75 6.99 13.11
CA PRO A 29 -2.11 6.57 12.74
C PRO A 29 -3.03 7.72 12.31
N GLU A 30 -2.85 8.92 12.84
CA GLU A 30 -3.63 10.10 12.48
C GLU A 30 -3.30 10.61 11.08
N VAL A 31 -2.04 10.47 10.65
CA VAL A 31 -1.55 10.96 9.35
C VAL A 31 -1.60 9.87 8.28
N HIS A 32 -1.25 8.65 8.64
CA HIS A 32 -1.00 7.53 7.73
C HIS A 32 -2.15 6.50 7.72
N GLY A 33 -3.00 6.49 8.75
CA GLY A 33 -4.02 5.47 8.95
C GLY A 33 -3.52 4.27 9.76
N ALA A 34 -4.40 3.30 9.99
CA ALA A 34 -4.13 2.16 10.87
C ALA A 34 -3.70 0.89 10.12
N ALA A 35 -3.63 0.97 8.80
CA ALA A 35 -3.27 -0.14 7.92
C ALA A 35 -2.44 0.36 6.72
N PHE A 36 -1.88 -0.59 5.99
CA PHE A 36 -1.39 -0.35 4.64
C PHE A 36 -2.43 -0.78 3.61
N ILE A 37 -2.33 -0.23 2.41
CA ILE A 37 -3.00 -0.71 1.21
C ILE A 37 -1.94 -1.38 0.34
N ALA A 38 -2.11 -2.67 0.11
CA ALA A 38 -1.34 -3.43 -0.86
C ALA A 38 -1.96 -3.25 -2.24
N ALA A 39 -1.19 -2.86 -3.24
CA ALA A 39 -1.64 -2.72 -4.62
C ALA A 39 -0.54 -3.14 -5.60
N PRO A 40 -0.89 -3.60 -6.82
CA PRO A 40 0.10 -3.91 -7.85
C PRO A 40 1.01 -2.72 -8.14
N GLY A 41 2.31 -2.97 -8.24
CA GLY A 41 3.31 -2.00 -8.66
C GLY A 41 3.93 -2.36 -10.02
N GLY A 42 4.79 -1.50 -10.53
CA GLY A 42 5.54 -1.76 -11.76
C GLY A 42 6.45 -3.00 -11.65
N ASN A 43 6.75 -3.64 -12.78
CA ASN A 43 7.70 -4.76 -12.88
C ASN A 43 7.41 -5.95 -11.96
N GLY A 44 6.12 -6.26 -11.72
CA GLY A 44 5.73 -7.38 -10.85
C GLY A 44 6.00 -7.15 -9.37
N SER A 45 6.21 -5.90 -8.97
CA SER A 45 6.33 -5.52 -7.56
C SER A 45 4.96 -5.36 -6.90
N LEU A 46 4.94 -5.40 -5.57
CA LEU A 46 3.80 -5.03 -4.75
C LEU A 46 4.13 -3.74 -4.02
N TRP A 47 3.26 -2.75 -4.11
CA TRP A 47 3.38 -1.50 -3.36
C TRP A 47 2.55 -1.55 -2.09
N LEU A 48 3.11 -1.04 -1.00
CA LEU A 48 2.41 -0.84 0.27
C LEU A 48 2.30 0.66 0.54
N TRP A 49 1.07 1.18 0.51
CA TRP A 49 0.76 2.58 0.77
C TRP A 49 0.17 2.76 2.16
N PRO A 50 0.45 3.86 2.87
CA PRO A 50 -0.38 4.24 4.01
C PRO A 50 -1.85 4.40 3.57
N GLU A 51 -2.78 3.87 4.37
CA GLU A 51 -4.22 3.94 4.13
C GLU A 51 -4.71 5.34 3.77
N LYS A 52 -4.39 6.35 4.60
CA LYS A 52 -4.84 7.73 4.35
C LYS A 52 -4.15 8.41 3.17
N THR A 53 -2.96 7.93 2.79
CA THR A 53 -2.28 8.43 1.58
C THR A 53 -2.96 7.87 0.33
N PHE A 54 -3.30 6.58 0.34
CA PHE A 54 -3.99 5.93 -0.77
C PHE A 54 -5.42 6.50 -0.97
N GLU A 55 -6.14 6.78 0.12
CA GLU A 55 -7.45 7.46 0.08
C GLU A 55 -7.38 8.88 -0.52
N ARG A 56 -6.31 9.61 -0.22
CA ARG A 56 -6.10 10.94 -0.81
C ARG A 56 -5.82 10.84 -2.31
N LEU A 57 -4.95 9.91 -2.70
CA LEU A 57 -4.65 9.63 -4.11
C LEU A 57 -5.93 9.29 -4.88
N SER A 58 -6.80 8.42 -4.34
CA SER A 58 -8.07 8.10 -5.01
C SER A 58 -8.98 9.31 -5.20
N THR A 59 -8.95 10.27 -4.28
CA THR A 59 -9.75 11.49 -4.41
C THR A 59 -9.17 12.47 -5.43
N GLU A 60 -7.84 12.56 -5.53
CA GLU A 60 -7.15 13.37 -6.54
C GLU A 60 -7.40 12.83 -7.96
N PHE A 61 -7.38 11.50 -8.12
CA PHE A 61 -7.72 10.81 -9.35
C PHE A 61 -9.18 11.05 -9.81
N ASP A 62 -10.14 10.95 -8.89
CA ASP A 62 -11.57 11.20 -9.17
C ASP A 62 -11.84 12.66 -9.63
N SER A 63 -10.95 13.60 -9.29
CA SER A 63 -11.04 15.01 -9.72
C SER A 63 -10.53 15.25 -11.15
N SER A 64 -9.83 14.28 -11.75
CA SER A 64 -9.35 14.29 -13.13
C SER A 64 -10.46 13.91 -14.13
N LEU A 65 -11.61 14.59 -14.06
CA LEU A 65 -12.79 14.41 -14.92
C LEU A 65 -12.58 14.80 -16.40
N LEU A 66 -11.33 14.95 -16.86
CA LEU A 66 -10.96 15.30 -18.23
C LEU A 66 -10.05 14.22 -18.84
N GLY A 67 -10.61 13.01 -18.98
CA GLY A 67 -10.46 12.12 -20.14
C GLY A 67 -9.03 11.79 -20.60
N ASP A 68 -8.40 10.84 -19.92
CA ASP A 68 -7.48 9.90 -20.56
C ASP A 68 -7.98 8.49 -20.25
N ASP A 69 -8.49 7.78 -21.26
CA ASP A 69 -9.00 6.41 -21.10
C ASP A 69 -7.96 5.48 -20.45
N GLN A 70 -6.66 5.79 -20.59
CA GLN A 70 -5.58 5.05 -19.95
C GLN A 70 -5.49 5.30 -18.43
N LEU A 71 -5.83 6.51 -17.96
CA LEU A 71 -5.88 6.82 -16.53
C LEU A 71 -7.06 6.09 -15.88
N ASP A 72 -8.24 6.10 -16.50
CA ASP A 72 -9.43 5.42 -15.99
C ASP A 72 -9.21 3.89 -15.90
N ASP A 73 -8.62 3.29 -16.93
CA ASP A 73 -8.31 1.86 -16.92
C ASP A 73 -7.23 1.52 -15.87
N PHE A 74 -6.24 2.40 -15.69
CA PHE A 74 -5.21 2.25 -14.65
C PHE A 74 -5.82 2.33 -13.25
N GLU A 75 -6.67 3.32 -12.98
CA GLU A 75 -7.38 3.49 -11.71
C GLU A 75 -8.26 2.28 -11.42
N ARG A 76 -9.09 1.87 -12.39
CA ARG A 76 -9.95 0.69 -12.23
C ARG A 76 -9.13 -0.56 -11.91
N LEU A 77 -8.01 -0.76 -12.60
CA LEU A 77 -7.12 -1.90 -12.38
C LEU A 77 -6.41 -1.83 -11.02
N MET A 78 -5.94 -0.66 -10.62
CA MET A 78 -5.24 -0.43 -9.36
C MET A 78 -6.18 -0.59 -8.16
N PHE A 79 -7.32 0.09 -8.16
CA PHE A 79 -8.26 0.06 -7.04
C PHE A 79 -8.97 -1.30 -6.90
N SER A 80 -9.27 -1.98 -8.03
CA SER A 80 -9.90 -3.31 -7.96
C SER A 80 -8.96 -4.40 -7.42
N GLN A 81 -7.65 -4.19 -7.54
CA GLN A 81 -6.63 -5.11 -7.03
C GLN A 81 -5.97 -4.62 -5.73
N ALA A 82 -6.39 -3.47 -5.21
CA ALA A 82 -5.93 -2.98 -3.93
C ALA A 82 -6.59 -3.73 -2.76
N ALA A 83 -5.83 -3.98 -1.71
CA ALA A 83 -6.32 -4.66 -0.51
C ALA A 83 -5.79 -4.00 0.75
N ARG A 84 -6.70 -3.78 1.71
CA ARG A 84 -6.35 -3.29 3.04
C ARG A 84 -5.67 -4.37 3.86
N VAL A 85 -4.44 -4.13 4.30
CA VAL A 85 -3.61 -5.08 5.06
C VAL A 85 -3.17 -4.45 6.39
N PRO A 86 -3.87 -4.75 7.51
CA PRO A 86 -3.50 -4.23 8.82
C PRO A 86 -2.22 -4.89 9.34
N LEU A 87 -1.49 -4.16 10.19
CA LEU A 87 -0.37 -4.69 10.95
C LEU A 87 -0.88 -5.64 12.05
N ASP A 88 -0.25 -6.80 12.19
CA ASP A 88 -0.44 -7.66 13.36
C ASP A 88 0.37 -7.15 14.57
N SER A 89 0.16 -7.77 15.74
CA SER A 89 0.85 -7.40 16.99
C SER A 89 2.38 -7.60 16.93
N ALA A 90 2.89 -8.29 15.91
CA ALA A 90 4.31 -8.49 15.67
C ALA A 90 4.86 -7.56 14.57
N GLY A 91 4.07 -6.59 14.11
CA GLY A 91 4.48 -5.63 13.09
C GLY A 91 4.56 -6.21 11.68
N ARG A 92 3.79 -7.26 11.38
CA ARG A 92 3.72 -7.88 10.05
C ARG A 92 2.42 -7.55 9.33
N VAL A 93 2.46 -7.54 8.01
CA VAL A 93 1.26 -7.49 7.16
C VAL A 93 1.05 -8.84 6.47
N ARG A 94 -0.20 -9.26 6.29
CA ARG A 94 -0.52 -10.42 5.45
C ARG A 94 -0.73 -9.96 4.03
N LEU A 95 0.06 -10.47 3.10
CA LEU A 95 -0.06 -10.18 1.69
C LEU A 95 -1.30 -10.89 1.10
N PRO A 96 -2.07 -10.22 0.22
CA PRO A 96 -3.14 -10.86 -0.53
C PRO A 96 -2.59 -12.00 -1.40
N ALA A 97 -3.40 -13.04 -1.63
CA ALA A 97 -3.02 -14.16 -2.49
C ALA A 97 -3.20 -13.89 -4.00
N ARG A 98 -3.71 -12.72 -4.35
CA ARG A 98 -4.04 -12.28 -5.72
C ARG A 98 -3.58 -10.85 -5.90
#